data_AF-A0A379B4C5-F1
#
_entry.id   AF-A0A379B4C5-F1
#
_cell.length_a   1.000
_cell.length_b   1.000
_cell.length_c   1.000
_cell.angle_alpha   90.00
_cell.angle_beta   90.00
_cell.angle_gamma   90.00
#
_symmetry.space_group_name_H-M   'P 1'
#
loop_
_entity.id
_entity.type
_entity.pdbx_description
1 polymer ?
#
loop_
_entity_poly.entity_id
_entity_poly.type
_entity_poly.pdbx_seq_one_letter_code
_entity_poly.pdbx_strand_id
1 'polypeptide(L)'
;MINPINEMKKDNVIDEQTEIMVAQTLNRELKGQHRLTKMRTEIHKINQAKSLCPPKAYAPLSDSRIEKHEHKKEALLNWAKAHYRDYKDVIVGANTLDMPPGVVYSLLKQHDFIKKTDTTEYRVMMAYFKYNGRLCDIVKETGLTVWIVAKTIEALGYSPRWQEYRNSRYVSKVGVAGVGAEEKFKQLVPDAVDMNEEYRENNRDFDFIVHEKTVDVKEMTPLSPKGRNYSFFEFKCYGETHPDFYCLFLCYDKEKRINGHHDILLIPSVVIPQGKSTITINVNKERESHQFWYQFQVDPAALSYVLGERI
;
A
#
# COMPACT_ATOMS: atom_id res chain seq x y z
N MET A 1 7.95 -52.86 -60.95
CA MET A 1 8.68 -51.64 -61.32
C MET A 1 8.08 -50.49 -60.53
N ILE A 2 8.80 -49.96 -59.53
CA ILE A 2 8.37 -48.79 -58.75
C ILE A 2 9.03 -47.57 -59.39
N ASN A 3 8.24 -46.52 -59.63
CA ASN A 3 8.60 -45.38 -60.47
C ASN A 3 9.45 -44.36 -59.69
N PRO A 4 10.75 -44.16 -60.01
CA PRO A 4 11.70 -43.38 -59.18
C PRO A 4 11.41 -41.88 -59.09
N ILE A 5 10.49 -41.35 -59.90
CA ILE A 5 10.10 -39.93 -59.91
C ILE A 5 9.19 -39.57 -58.72
N ASN A 6 8.48 -40.54 -58.13
CA ASN A 6 7.58 -40.29 -56.99
C ASN A 6 8.28 -40.31 -55.63
N GLU A 7 9.48 -40.91 -55.51
CA GLU A 7 10.28 -40.87 -54.27
C GLU A 7 11.03 -39.53 -54.15
N MET A 8 11.68 -39.05 -55.22
CA MET A 8 12.39 -37.75 -55.20
C MET A 8 11.48 -36.55 -54.90
N LYS A 9 10.20 -36.59 -55.28
CA LYS A 9 9.24 -35.52 -54.94
C LYS A 9 8.75 -35.58 -53.50
N LYS A 10 8.74 -36.76 -52.86
CA LYS A 10 8.40 -36.88 -51.45
C LYS A 10 9.55 -36.41 -50.56
N ASP A 11 10.78 -36.74 -50.91
CA ASP A 11 11.96 -36.35 -50.13
C ASP A 11 12.15 -34.82 -50.13
N ASN A 12 12.01 -34.15 -51.28
CA ASN A 12 12.11 -32.68 -51.35
C ASN A 12 10.99 -31.94 -50.58
N VAL A 13 9.77 -32.50 -50.52
CA VAL A 13 8.65 -31.89 -49.80
C VAL A 13 8.78 -32.07 -48.28
N ILE A 14 9.34 -33.20 -47.84
CA ILE A 14 9.62 -33.46 -46.42
C ILE A 14 10.75 -32.54 -45.93
N ASP A 15 11.77 -32.29 -46.75
CA ASP A 15 12.90 -31.42 -46.40
C ASP A 15 12.46 -29.94 -46.28
N GLU A 16 11.69 -29.42 -47.25
CA GLU A 16 11.14 -28.06 -47.19
C GLU A 16 10.20 -27.85 -45.99
N GLN A 17 9.35 -28.83 -45.67
CA GLN A 17 8.48 -28.75 -44.48
C GLN A 17 9.27 -28.78 -43.18
N THR A 18 10.36 -29.54 -43.14
CA THR A 18 11.26 -29.62 -41.98
C THR A 18 12.00 -28.30 -41.78
N GLU A 19 12.52 -27.70 -42.85
CA GLU A 19 13.16 -26.38 -42.81
C GLU A 19 12.21 -25.27 -42.35
N ILE A 20 10.96 -25.28 -42.82
CA ILE A 20 9.93 -24.33 -42.38
C ILE A 20 9.64 -24.50 -40.88
N MET A 21 9.54 -25.73 -40.39
CA MET A 21 9.26 -26.01 -38.99
C MET A 21 10.42 -25.60 -38.07
N VAL A 22 11.67 -25.83 -38.51
CA VAL A 22 12.88 -25.38 -37.81
C VAL A 22 12.94 -23.85 -37.77
N ALA A 23 12.70 -23.16 -38.90
CA ALA A 23 12.68 -21.70 -38.95
C ALA A 23 11.58 -21.07 -38.09
N GLN A 24 10.42 -21.71 -37.99
CA GLN A 24 9.34 -21.27 -37.10
C GLN A 24 9.69 -21.45 -35.63
N THR A 25 10.36 -22.55 -35.29
CA THR A 25 10.81 -22.85 -33.91
C THR A 25 11.89 -21.86 -33.49
N LEU A 26 12.89 -21.63 -34.35
CA LEU A 26 13.96 -20.66 -34.11
C LEU A 26 13.41 -19.24 -33.93
N ASN A 27 12.42 -18.84 -34.74
CA ASN A 27 11.77 -17.53 -34.60
C ASN A 27 10.97 -17.40 -33.30
N ARG A 28 10.35 -18.49 -32.80
CA ARG A 28 9.67 -18.49 -31.51
C ARG A 28 10.67 -18.37 -30.36
N GLU A 29 11.80 -19.05 -30.43
CA GLU A 29 12.87 -18.94 -29.45
C GLU A 29 13.51 -17.54 -29.44
N LEU A 30 13.79 -16.97 -30.61
CA LEU A 30 14.29 -15.59 -30.74
C LEU A 30 13.30 -14.57 -30.19
N LYS A 31 11.99 -14.72 -30.45
CA LYS A 31 10.96 -13.86 -29.84
C LYS A 31 10.89 -14.04 -28.32
N GLY A 32 11.06 -15.27 -27.83
CA GLY A 32 11.14 -15.58 -26.40
C GLY A 32 12.34 -14.91 -25.73
N GLN A 33 13.52 -15.02 -26.33
CA GLN A 33 14.74 -14.36 -25.87
C GLN A 33 14.62 -12.83 -25.92
N HIS A 34 14.07 -12.27 -26.99
CA HIS A 34 13.87 -10.82 -27.11
C HIS A 34 12.90 -10.27 -26.05
N ARG A 35 11.86 -11.03 -25.71
CA ARG A 35 10.94 -10.73 -24.61
C ARG A 35 11.63 -10.80 -23.24
N LEU A 36 12.46 -11.82 -23.00
CA LEU A 36 13.25 -11.95 -21.77
C LEU A 36 14.27 -10.82 -21.62
N THR A 37 14.93 -10.43 -22.71
CA THR A 37 15.87 -9.30 -22.74
C THR A 37 15.14 -7.99 -22.44
N LYS A 38 13.99 -7.71 -23.06
CA LYS A 38 13.17 -6.53 -22.72
C LYS A 38 12.74 -6.54 -21.25
N MET A 39 12.30 -7.68 -20.71
CA MET A 39 11.95 -7.79 -19.29
C MET A 39 13.16 -7.54 -18.37
N ARG A 40 14.34 -8.06 -18.70
CA ARG A 40 15.58 -7.81 -17.95
C ARG A 40 15.98 -6.34 -17.99
N THR A 41 15.88 -5.70 -19.16
CA THR A 41 16.18 -4.26 -19.32
C THR A 41 15.20 -3.40 -18.54
N GLU A 42 13.90 -3.71 -18.56
CA GLU A 42 12.89 -2.99 -17.77
C GLU A 42 13.09 -3.21 -16.26
N ILE A 43 13.42 -4.42 -15.81
CA ILE A 43 13.80 -4.69 -14.41
C ILE A 43 15.05 -3.90 -14.03
N HIS A 44 16.04 -3.80 -14.92
CA HIS A 44 17.25 -3.04 -14.67
C HIS A 44 16.98 -1.53 -14.59
N LYS A 45 16.13 -0.98 -15.45
CA LYS A 45 15.65 0.41 -15.38
C LYS A 45 14.86 0.68 -14.09
N ILE A 46 13.98 -0.24 -13.68
CA ILE A 46 13.25 -0.13 -12.41
C ILE A 46 14.21 -0.16 -11.21
N ASN A 47 15.24 -1.01 -11.25
CA ASN A 47 16.24 -1.09 -10.20
C ASN A 47 17.17 0.13 -10.17
N GLN A 48 17.51 0.70 -11.33
CA GLN A 48 18.24 1.97 -11.43
C GLN A 48 17.37 3.17 -10.99
N ALA A 49 16.07 3.18 -11.27
CA ALA A 49 15.16 4.23 -10.78
C ALA A 49 14.93 4.17 -9.26
N LYS A 50 15.06 2.98 -8.65
CA LYS A 50 14.96 2.77 -7.19
C LYS A 50 16.16 3.28 -6.38
N SER A 51 17.25 3.72 -7.02
CA SER A 51 18.37 4.37 -6.33
C SER A 51 18.14 5.86 -6.07
N LEU A 52 17.06 6.45 -6.58
CA LEU A 52 16.74 7.88 -6.45
C LEU A 52 15.71 8.20 -5.34
N CYS A 53 15.25 7.21 -4.57
CA CYS A 53 14.46 7.44 -3.37
C CYS A 53 15.04 6.65 -2.20
N PRO A 54 15.61 7.31 -1.17
CA PRO A 54 15.95 6.62 0.06
C PRO A 54 14.68 5.98 0.63
N PRO A 55 14.75 4.76 1.21
CA PRO A 55 13.61 4.23 1.92
C PRO A 55 13.31 5.17 3.10
N LYS A 56 12.13 5.81 3.12
CA LYS A 56 11.64 6.49 4.33
C LYS A 56 11.57 5.40 5.41
N ALA A 57 12.46 5.47 6.41
CA ALA A 57 12.30 4.68 7.62
C ALA A 57 11.01 5.17 8.27
N TYR A 58 10.03 4.29 8.46
CA TYR A 58 8.97 4.60 9.42
C TYR A 58 9.65 4.77 10.77
N ALA A 59 9.24 5.79 11.50
CA ALA A 59 9.73 6.03 12.84
C ALA A 59 9.52 4.75 13.68
N PRO A 60 10.40 4.48 14.67
CA PRO A 60 10.06 3.52 15.72
C PRO A 60 8.65 3.83 16.24
N LEU A 61 7.94 2.82 16.74
CA LEU A 61 6.66 3.03 17.42
C LEU A 61 6.75 4.21 18.36
N SER A 62 5.84 5.17 18.22
CA SER A 62 5.80 6.36 19.07
C SER A 62 5.71 5.94 20.54
N ASP A 63 6.42 6.66 21.41
CA ASP A 63 6.41 6.40 22.85
C ASP A 63 4.98 6.48 23.42
N SER A 64 4.14 7.35 22.85
CA SER A 64 2.70 7.47 23.18
C SER A 64 1.90 6.17 23.02
N ARG A 65 2.29 5.31 22.07
CA ARG A 65 1.60 4.05 21.80
C ARG A 65 1.99 2.95 22.79
N ILE A 66 3.22 3.00 23.30
CA ILE A 66 3.66 2.13 24.39
C ILE A 66 2.95 2.53 25.68
N GLU A 67 2.85 3.85 25.95
CA GLU A 67 2.16 4.40 27.12
C GLU A 67 0.70 3.95 27.24
N LYS A 68 -0.05 3.86 26.13
CA LYS A 68 -1.44 3.36 26.13
C LYS A 68 -1.57 1.93 26.69
N HIS A 69 -0.54 1.11 26.53
CA HIS A 69 -0.51 -0.27 27.00
C HIS A 69 0.36 -0.46 28.25
N GLU A 70 0.82 0.63 28.90
CA GLU A 70 1.69 0.57 30.06
C GLU A 70 1.05 -0.22 31.21
N HIS A 71 -0.28 -0.14 31.37
CA HIS A 71 -1.04 -0.92 32.36
C HIS A 71 -0.97 -2.44 32.14
N LYS A 72 -0.71 -2.92 30.92
CA LYS A 72 -0.51 -4.35 30.60
C LYS A 72 0.96 -4.77 30.59
N LYS A 73 1.90 -3.81 30.77
CA LYS A 73 3.33 -4.07 30.68
C LYS A 73 3.81 -5.10 31.70
N GLU A 74 3.44 -4.95 32.97
CA GLU A 74 3.85 -5.92 34.01
C GLU A 74 3.32 -7.32 33.71
N ALA A 75 2.07 -7.43 33.24
CA ALA A 75 1.49 -8.69 32.82
C ALA A 75 2.28 -9.31 31.64
N LEU A 76 2.68 -8.50 30.67
CA LEU A 76 3.52 -8.94 29.55
C LEU A 76 4.90 -9.42 30.01
N LEU A 77 5.57 -8.68 30.89
CA LEU A 77 6.91 -9.06 31.37
C LEU A 77 6.85 -10.34 32.21
N ASN A 78 5.82 -10.51 33.04
CA ASN A 78 5.62 -11.74 33.81
C ASN A 78 5.31 -12.93 32.91
N TRP A 79 4.44 -12.72 31.91
CA TRP A 79 4.16 -13.73 30.89
C TRP A 79 5.43 -14.12 30.12
N ALA A 80 6.23 -13.13 29.69
CA ALA A 80 7.44 -13.37 28.94
C ALA A 80 8.48 -14.16 29.73
N LYS A 81 8.68 -13.87 31.02
CA LYS A 81 9.57 -14.65 31.90
C LYS A 81 9.20 -16.14 31.96
N ALA A 82 7.90 -16.45 31.89
CA ALA A 82 7.41 -17.82 31.98
C ALA A 82 7.32 -18.54 30.62
N HIS A 83 7.07 -17.79 29.55
CA HIS A 83 6.63 -18.37 28.27
C HIS A 83 7.45 -17.98 27.05
N TYR A 84 8.20 -16.86 27.08
CA TYR A 84 8.98 -16.41 25.93
C TYR A 84 10.23 -17.28 25.73
N ARG A 85 10.33 -17.89 24.54
CA ARG A 85 11.44 -18.74 24.13
C ARG A 85 12.07 -18.24 22.85
N ASP A 86 11.24 -17.84 21.89
CA ASP A 86 11.71 -17.35 20.59
C ASP A 86 10.80 -16.27 19.99
N TYR A 87 11.16 -15.82 18.79
CA TYR A 87 10.48 -14.75 18.07
C TYR A 87 9.01 -15.03 17.73
N LYS A 88 8.59 -16.29 17.66
CA LYS A 88 7.20 -16.68 17.40
C LYS A 88 6.31 -16.36 18.60
N ASP A 89 6.87 -16.37 19.81
CA ASP A 89 6.11 -16.09 21.03
C ASP A 89 5.64 -14.64 21.11
N VAL A 90 6.20 -13.73 20.30
CA VAL A 90 5.69 -12.36 20.17
C VAL A 90 4.20 -12.36 19.77
N ILE A 91 3.79 -13.21 18.82
CA ILE A 91 2.37 -13.28 18.41
C ILE A 91 1.50 -13.99 19.44
N VAL A 92 2.07 -14.95 20.16
CA VAL A 92 1.36 -15.68 21.24
C VAL A 92 1.07 -14.73 22.40
N GLY A 93 2.06 -13.93 22.82
CA GLY A 93 1.89 -12.91 23.86
C GLY A 93 0.90 -11.83 23.46
N ALA A 94 0.95 -11.40 22.19
CA ALA A 94 0.00 -10.45 21.62
C ALA A 94 -1.45 -10.94 21.73
N ASN A 95 -1.70 -12.18 21.31
CA ASN A 95 -3.03 -12.78 21.38
C ASN A 95 -3.48 -13.05 22.83
N THR A 96 -2.55 -13.48 23.71
CA THR A 96 -2.86 -13.81 25.10
C THR A 96 -3.28 -12.60 25.92
N LEU A 97 -2.60 -11.46 25.70
CA LEU A 97 -2.79 -10.24 26.49
C LEU A 97 -3.65 -9.21 25.78
N ASP A 98 -4.16 -9.54 24.59
CA ASP A 98 -4.93 -8.64 23.74
C ASP A 98 -4.16 -7.32 23.52
N MET A 99 -2.98 -7.46 22.93
CA MET A 99 -2.03 -6.38 22.67
C MET A 99 -1.55 -6.44 21.20
N PRO A 100 -1.31 -5.29 20.54
CA PRO A 100 -0.77 -5.30 19.20
C PRO A 100 0.63 -5.94 19.13
N PRO A 101 0.92 -6.85 18.16
CA PRO A 101 2.17 -7.59 18.13
C PRO A 101 3.46 -6.76 18.15
N GLY A 102 3.46 -5.57 17.54
CA GLY A 102 4.68 -4.75 17.60
C GLY A 102 4.81 -3.93 18.87
N VAL A 103 3.74 -3.68 19.63
CA VAL A 103 3.87 -3.15 21.00
C VAL A 103 4.55 -4.20 21.87
N VAL A 104 4.11 -5.46 21.76
CA VAL A 104 4.75 -6.61 22.42
C VAL A 104 6.21 -6.73 22.00
N TYR A 105 6.52 -6.71 20.70
CA TYR A 105 7.90 -6.73 20.19
C TYR A 105 8.76 -5.61 20.79
N SER A 106 8.27 -4.37 20.80
CA SER A 106 9.02 -3.23 21.35
C SER A 106 9.28 -3.36 22.83
N LEU A 107 8.27 -3.73 23.63
CA LEU A 107 8.43 -3.93 25.07
C LEU A 107 9.41 -5.08 25.36
N LEU A 108 9.28 -6.22 24.68
CA LEU A 108 10.21 -7.34 24.86
C LEU A 108 11.64 -6.98 24.44
N LYS A 109 11.80 -6.15 23.41
CA LYS A 109 13.10 -5.64 22.98
C LYS A 109 13.70 -4.62 23.96
N GLN A 110 12.88 -3.72 24.52
CA GLN A 110 13.31 -2.74 25.53
C GLN A 110 13.75 -3.39 26.83
N HIS A 111 13.17 -4.55 27.18
CA HIS A 111 13.47 -5.32 28.39
C HIS A 111 14.39 -6.52 28.11
N ASP A 112 15.18 -6.47 27.04
CA ASP A 112 16.25 -7.42 26.71
C ASP A 112 15.85 -8.90 26.50
N PHE A 113 14.56 -9.19 26.31
CA PHE A 113 14.10 -10.53 25.91
C PHE A 113 14.51 -10.85 24.46
N ILE A 114 14.44 -9.85 23.57
CA ILE A 114 14.83 -9.97 22.17
C ILE A 114 16.26 -9.46 22.01
N LYS A 115 17.22 -10.39 21.94
CA LYS A 115 18.63 -10.06 21.69
C LYS A 115 18.87 -9.80 20.21
N LYS A 116 19.66 -8.76 19.92
CA LYS A 116 20.13 -8.49 18.56
C LYS A 116 21.06 -9.62 18.12
N THR A 117 20.71 -10.30 17.04
CA THR A 117 21.52 -11.37 16.43
C THR A 117 21.60 -11.19 14.92
N ASP A 118 22.56 -11.82 14.27
CA ASP A 118 22.68 -11.77 12.79
C ASP A 118 21.84 -12.86 12.09
N THR A 119 20.91 -13.48 12.80
CA THR A 119 20.00 -14.49 12.25
C THR A 119 19.06 -13.87 11.21
N THR A 120 18.66 -14.69 10.24
CA THR A 120 17.73 -14.25 9.18
C THR A 120 16.38 -13.90 9.78
N GLU A 121 15.92 -14.71 10.73
CA GLU A 121 14.67 -14.51 11.48
C GLU A 121 14.68 -13.18 12.23
N TYR A 122 15.76 -12.85 12.95
CA TYR A 122 15.87 -11.56 13.63
C TYR A 122 15.84 -10.39 12.65
N ARG A 123 16.67 -10.45 11.59
CA ARG A 123 16.78 -9.38 10.60
C ARG A 123 15.44 -9.14 9.90
N VAL A 124 14.74 -10.21 9.54
CA VAL A 124 13.41 -10.14 8.92
C VAL A 124 12.36 -9.66 9.92
N MET A 125 12.32 -10.16 11.16
CA MET A 125 11.37 -9.71 12.18
C MET A 125 11.56 -8.22 12.51
N MET A 126 12.81 -7.79 12.72
CA MET A 126 13.13 -6.39 12.97
C MET A 126 12.67 -5.51 11.80
N ALA A 127 12.99 -5.89 10.57
CA ALA A 127 12.56 -5.17 9.37
C ALA A 127 11.03 -5.21 9.19
N TYR A 128 10.37 -6.32 9.53
CA TYR A 128 8.92 -6.46 9.48
C TYR A 128 8.23 -5.43 10.37
N PHE A 129 8.68 -5.30 11.62
CA PHE A 129 8.14 -4.29 12.53
C PHE A 129 8.57 -2.86 12.19
N LYS A 130 9.77 -2.67 11.64
CA LYS A 130 10.26 -1.36 11.16
C LYS A 130 9.51 -0.85 9.93
N TYR A 131 9.13 -1.73 9.00
CA TYR A 131 8.51 -1.38 7.73
C TYR A 131 7.05 -1.81 7.62
N ASN A 132 6.41 -2.11 8.75
CA ASN A 132 5.01 -2.52 8.81
C ASN A 132 4.65 -3.65 7.82
N GLY A 133 5.52 -4.65 7.68
CA GLY A 133 5.30 -5.78 6.78
C GLY A 133 5.41 -5.46 5.28
N ARG A 134 5.84 -4.25 4.88
CA ARG A 134 6.07 -3.91 3.48
C ARG A 134 7.24 -4.69 2.91
N LEU A 135 6.93 -5.78 2.21
CA LEU A 135 7.93 -6.71 1.64
C LEU A 135 9.00 -6.03 0.79
N CYS A 136 8.67 -4.99 0.02
CA CYS A 136 9.66 -4.29 -0.81
C CYS A 136 10.78 -3.66 0.01
N ASP A 137 10.44 -3.04 1.14
CA ASP A 137 11.40 -2.34 1.98
C ASP A 137 12.18 -3.34 2.84
N ILE A 138 11.53 -4.41 3.30
CA ILE A 138 12.18 -5.52 4.02
C ILE A 138 13.23 -6.19 3.12
N VAL A 139 12.90 -6.47 1.85
CA VAL A 139 13.84 -7.03 0.87
C VAL A 139 15.02 -6.09 0.64
N LYS A 140 14.78 -4.78 0.55
CA LYS A 140 15.83 -3.76 0.36
C LYS A 140 16.77 -3.68 1.56
N GLU A 141 16.25 -3.69 2.78
CA GLU A 141 17.03 -3.63 4.02
C GLU A 141 17.82 -4.92 4.27
N THR A 142 17.17 -6.08 4.09
CA THR A 142 17.80 -7.37 4.41
C THR A 142 18.72 -7.89 3.31
N GLY A 143 18.55 -7.43 2.07
CA GLY A 143 19.24 -7.97 0.90
C GLY A 143 18.81 -9.39 0.52
N LEU A 144 17.77 -9.93 1.17
CA LEU A 144 17.25 -11.28 0.92
C LEU A 144 16.27 -11.28 -0.25
N THR A 145 16.06 -12.44 -0.88
CA THR A 145 15.02 -12.56 -1.90
C THR A 145 13.63 -12.44 -1.26
N VAL A 146 12.65 -11.94 -2.02
CA VAL A 146 11.27 -11.81 -1.54
C VAL A 146 10.69 -13.13 -1.03
N TRP A 147 11.07 -14.25 -1.66
CA TRP A 147 10.61 -15.57 -1.25
C TRP A 147 11.13 -15.95 0.14
N ILE A 148 12.42 -15.72 0.41
CA ILE A 148 13.03 -15.97 1.71
C ILE A 148 12.37 -15.10 2.78
N VAL A 149 12.19 -13.81 2.50
CA VAL A 149 11.52 -12.88 3.42
C VAL A 149 10.11 -13.36 3.73
N ALA A 150 9.30 -13.67 2.72
CA ALA A 150 7.93 -14.08 2.91
C ALA A 150 7.80 -15.41 3.67
N LYS A 151 8.63 -16.41 3.35
CA LYS A 151 8.63 -17.69 4.09
C LYS A 151 9.10 -17.54 5.53
N THR A 152 10.02 -16.63 5.79
CA THR A 152 10.43 -16.30 7.15
C THR A 152 9.28 -15.63 7.93
N ILE A 153 8.57 -14.68 7.31
CA ILE A 153 7.39 -14.01 7.90
C ILE A 153 6.28 -15.03 8.21
N GLU A 154 5.98 -15.94 7.28
CA GLU A 154 5.00 -17.02 7.49
C GLU A 154 5.42 -17.96 8.64
N ALA A 155 6.71 -18.33 8.69
CA ALA A 155 7.24 -19.17 9.76
C ALA A 155 7.19 -18.49 11.15
N LEU A 156 7.20 -17.16 11.18
CA LEU A 156 7.01 -16.34 12.38
C LEU A 156 5.53 -16.15 12.75
N GLY A 157 4.60 -16.68 11.95
CA GLY A 157 3.16 -16.60 12.19
C GLY A 157 2.47 -15.35 11.61
N TYR A 158 3.17 -14.56 10.80
CA TYR A 158 2.66 -13.32 10.24
C TYR A 158 2.26 -13.47 8.76
N SER A 159 1.42 -12.56 8.27
CA SER A 159 1.08 -12.48 6.85
C SER A 159 2.14 -11.68 6.07
N PRO A 160 2.67 -12.21 4.96
CA PRO A 160 3.60 -11.49 4.07
C PRO A 160 2.97 -10.35 3.26
N ARG A 161 1.69 -9.99 3.46
CA ARG A 161 1.02 -8.89 2.74
C ARG A 161 1.23 -8.93 1.20
N TRP A 162 1.09 -10.13 0.61
CA TRP A 162 1.34 -10.37 -0.81
C TRP A 162 0.56 -9.46 -1.76
N GLN A 163 -0.66 -9.08 -1.38
CA GLN A 163 -1.49 -8.16 -2.16
C GLN A 163 -0.82 -6.80 -2.31
N GLU A 164 -0.27 -6.26 -1.23
CA GLU A 164 0.44 -4.98 -1.26
C GLU A 164 1.77 -5.07 -2.00
N TYR A 165 2.50 -6.18 -1.87
CA TYR A 165 3.71 -6.40 -2.66
C TYR A 165 3.42 -6.56 -4.17
N ARG A 166 2.27 -7.13 -4.53
CA ARG A 166 1.82 -7.18 -5.93
C ARG A 166 1.44 -5.77 -6.39
N ASN A 167 0.66 -5.06 -5.59
CA ASN A 167 0.23 -3.70 -5.85
C ASN A 167 1.40 -2.72 -5.86
N SER A 168 2.51 -3.00 -5.17
CA SER A 168 3.72 -2.16 -5.17
C SER A 168 4.39 -2.09 -6.54
N ARG A 169 4.31 -3.17 -7.33
CA ARG A 169 4.73 -3.15 -8.75
C ARG A 169 3.81 -2.34 -9.64
N TYR A 170 2.58 -2.12 -9.19
CA TYR A 170 1.56 -1.29 -9.82
C TYR A 170 1.29 -0.04 -8.98
N VAL A 171 2.24 0.41 -8.14
CA VAL A 171 2.15 1.73 -7.48
C VAL A 171 2.20 2.74 -8.60
N SER A 172 1.02 2.98 -9.14
CA SER A 172 0.67 4.18 -9.85
C SER A 172 0.99 5.33 -8.91
N LYS A 173 1.27 6.51 -9.47
CA LYS A 173 1.46 7.74 -8.71
C LYS A 173 0.37 7.98 -7.63
N VAL A 174 -0.79 7.31 -7.74
CA VAL A 174 -1.90 7.28 -6.78
C VAL A 174 -1.51 6.71 -5.40
N GLY A 175 -0.64 5.70 -5.31
CA GLY A 175 -0.23 5.14 -4.00
C GLY A 175 0.72 6.05 -3.22
N VAL A 176 1.54 6.84 -3.92
CA VAL A 176 2.38 7.90 -3.29
C VAL A 176 1.53 9.11 -2.92
N ALA A 177 0.47 9.37 -3.69
CA ALA A 177 -0.48 10.45 -3.44
C ALA A 177 -1.36 10.21 -2.20
N GLY A 178 -1.84 8.98 -1.98
CA GLY A 178 -2.58 8.63 -0.75
C GLY A 178 -1.77 8.94 0.50
N VAL A 179 -0.52 8.46 0.54
CA VAL A 179 0.43 8.75 1.64
C VAL A 179 0.66 10.25 1.82
N GLY A 180 0.75 11.02 0.73
CA GLY A 180 0.94 12.47 0.80
C GLY A 180 -0.26 13.21 1.42
N ALA A 181 -1.49 12.79 1.09
CA ALA A 181 -2.69 13.38 1.67
C ALA A 181 -2.89 12.97 3.13
N GLU A 182 -2.61 11.72 3.50
CA GLU A 182 -2.62 11.25 4.89
C GLU A 182 -1.60 12.02 5.74
N GLU A 183 -0.35 12.17 5.26
CA GLU A 183 0.69 12.97 5.92
C GLU A 183 0.23 14.44 6.08
N LYS A 184 -0.38 15.03 5.04
CA LYS A 184 -0.87 16.41 5.09
C LYS A 184 -2.04 16.56 6.06
N PHE A 185 -2.98 15.62 6.07
CA PHE A 185 -4.10 15.61 7.00
C PHE A 185 -3.61 15.55 8.45
N LYS A 186 -2.67 14.64 8.76
CA LYS A 186 -2.07 14.52 10.09
C LYS A 186 -1.34 15.79 10.54
N GLN A 187 -0.75 16.56 9.62
CA GLN A 187 -0.20 17.89 9.94
C GLN A 187 -1.27 18.92 10.31
N LEU A 188 -2.42 18.89 9.62
CA LEU A 188 -3.53 19.82 9.85
C LEU A 188 -4.37 19.43 11.08
N VAL A 189 -4.42 18.14 11.41
CA VAL A 189 -5.15 17.57 12.54
C VAL A 189 -4.20 16.69 13.36
N PRO A 190 -3.29 17.28 14.17
CA PRO A 190 -2.27 16.53 14.90
C PRO A 190 -2.85 15.46 15.83
N ASP A 191 -4.04 15.68 16.38
CA ASP A 191 -4.72 14.79 17.31
C ASP A 191 -5.41 13.59 16.63
N ALA A 192 -5.41 13.52 15.30
CA ALA A 192 -6.01 12.42 14.55
C ALA A 192 -5.29 11.09 14.82
N VAL A 193 -6.01 10.05 15.24
CA VAL A 193 -5.49 8.71 15.45
C VAL A 193 -5.42 8.00 14.10
N ASP A 194 -4.23 7.76 13.57
CA ASP A 194 -4.02 7.03 12.31
C ASP A 194 -4.33 5.55 12.51
N MET A 195 -5.28 4.99 11.78
CA MET A 195 -5.72 3.61 11.95
C MET A 195 -4.70 2.57 11.49
N ASN A 196 -4.04 2.86 10.37
CA ASN A 196 -3.04 1.97 9.78
C ASN A 196 -1.77 1.95 10.63
N GLU A 197 -1.44 3.07 11.29
CA GLU A 197 -0.39 3.11 12.30
C GLU A 197 -0.85 2.49 13.62
N GLU A 198 -1.99 2.89 14.20
CA GLU A 198 -2.38 2.59 15.60
C GLU A 198 -3.02 1.21 15.83
N TYR A 199 -3.82 0.69 14.90
CA TYR A 199 -4.54 -0.58 15.10
C TYR A 199 -3.92 -1.76 14.33
N ARG A 200 -3.00 -1.51 13.38
CA ARG A 200 -2.26 -2.54 12.59
C ARG A 200 -3.13 -3.54 11.83
N GLU A 201 -4.39 -3.23 11.63
CA GLU A 201 -5.20 -3.85 10.59
C GLU A 201 -5.11 -2.92 9.39
N ASN A 202 -4.93 -3.47 8.18
CA ASN A 202 -5.06 -2.71 6.94
C ASN A 202 -6.54 -2.34 6.81
N ASN A 203 -6.96 -1.34 7.58
CA ASN A 203 -8.33 -0.92 7.71
C ASN A 203 -8.75 -0.40 6.34
N ARG A 204 -9.69 -1.10 5.71
CA ARG A 204 -10.12 -0.76 4.34
C ARG A 204 -11.17 0.33 4.33
N ASP A 205 -11.71 0.67 5.50
CA ASP A 205 -12.94 1.45 5.60
C ASP A 205 -12.65 2.94 5.86
N PHE A 206 -11.59 3.27 6.61
CA PHE A 206 -11.18 4.65 6.93
C PHE A 206 -9.74 4.75 7.42
N ASP A 207 -9.16 5.95 7.31
CA ASP A 207 -7.73 6.19 7.59
C ASP A 207 -7.48 6.73 9.01
N PHE A 208 -8.38 7.57 9.55
CA PHE A 208 -8.19 8.23 10.85
C PHE A 208 -9.42 8.17 11.75
N ILE A 209 -9.20 8.26 13.07
CA ILE A 209 -10.23 8.61 14.06
C ILE A 209 -9.90 9.98 14.65
N VAL A 210 -10.85 10.89 14.64
CA VAL A 210 -10.74 12.23 15.24
C VAL A 210 -11.94 12.41 16.17
N HIS A 211 -11.70 12.53 17.48
CA HIS A 211 -12.76 12.71 18.48
C HIS A 211 -13.92 11.71 18.32
N GLU A 212 -13.59 10.41 18.24
CA GLU A 212 -14.54 9.29 18.05
C GLU A 212 -15.20 9.21 16.67
N LYS A 213 -14.92 10.15 15.76
CA LYS A 213 -15.43 10.14 14.38
C LYS A 213 -14.40 9.54 13.42
N THR A 214 -14.86 8.72 12.50
CA THR A 214 -14.04 8.04 11.48
C THR A 214 -13.90 8.90 10.22
N VAL A 215 -12.68 8.97 9.67
CA VAL A 215 -12.34 9.83 8.52
C VAL A 215 -11.53 9.06 7.48
N ASP A 216 -11.98 9.08 6.24
CA ASP A 216 -11.28 8.54 5.07
C ASP A 216 -10.71 9.69 4.23
N VAL A 217 -9.39 9.72 4.03
CA VAL A 217 -8.65 10.81 3.40
C VAL A 217 -8.33 10.45 1.96
N LYS A 218 -8.69 11.33 1.02
CA LYS A 218 -8.46 11.09 -0.41
C LYS A 218 -7.79 12.25 -1.10
N GLU A 219 -6.66 11.97 -1.75
CA GLU A 219 -6.07 12.88 -2.73
C GLU A 219 -6.69 12.70 -4.10
N MET A 220 -7.15 13.78 -4.71
CA MET A 220 -7.81 13.74 -6.02
C MET A 220 -7.17 14.74 -6.98
N THR A 221 -7.09 14.34 -8.25
CA THR A 221 -6.69 15.22 -9.34
C THR A 221 -7.78 15.22 -10.41
N PRO A 222 -7.97 16.32 -11.16
CA PRO A 222 -9.09 16.43 -12.09
C PRO A 222 -8.92 15.46 -13.26
N LEU A 223 -9.93 14.66 -13.54
CA LEU A 223 -10.03 13.82 -14.71
C LEU A 223 -10.58 14.64 -15.88
N SER A 224 -9.94 14.52 -17.05
CA SER A 224 -10.36 15.18 -18.28
C SER A 224 -10.57 14.10 -19.34
N PRO A 225 -11.81 13.65 -19.58
CA PRO A 225 -12.09 12.62 -20.57
C PRO A 225 -11.65 13.06 -21.97
N LYS A 226 -11.04 12.14 -22.72
CA LYS A 226 -10.65 12.42 -24.12
C LYS A 226 -11.87 12.85 -24.92
N GLY A 227 -11.75 13.98 -25.63
CA GLY A 227 -12.80 14.51 -26.49
C GLY A 227 -13.94 15.22 -25.75
N ARG A 228 -13.82 15.50 -24.46
CA ARG A 228 -14.80 16.32 -23.71
C ARG A 228 -14.14 17.58 -23.14
N ASN A 229 -14.81 18.72 -23.29
CA ASN A 229 -14.37 20.02 -22.77
C ASN A 229 -14.82 20.25 -21.32
N TYR A 230 -14.64 19.25 -20.46
CA TYR A 230 -14.86 19.44 -19.04
C TYR A 230 -13.92 18.55 -18.23
N SER A 231 -13.66 18.98 -17.00
CA SER A 231 -12.91 18.20 -16.02
C SER A 231 -13.71 18.06 -14.73
N PHE A 232 -13.48 16.97 -14.03
CA PHE A 232 -14.13 16.67 -12.76
C PHE A 232 -13.19 15.90 -11.86
N PHE A 233 -13.37 16.03 -10.56
CA PHE A 233 -12.80 15.12 -9.60
C PHE A 233 -13.75 13.93 -9.41
N GLU A 234 -13.21 12.74 -9.24
CA GLU A 234 -13.97 11.52 -9.00
C GLU A 234 -13.43 10.81 -7.76
N PHE A 235 -14.31 10.50 -6.80
CA PHE A 235 -13.95 9.63 -5.69
C PHE A 235 -14.96 8.50 -5.53
N LYS A 236 -14.42 7.43 -4.98
CA LYS A 236 -15.09 6.17 -4.77
C LYS A 236 -15.47 6.07 -3.30
N CYS A 237 -16.74 5.74 -3.05
CA CYS A 237 -17.32 5.52 -1.74
C CYS A 237 -17.95 4.12 -1.71
N TYR A 238 -17.16 3.09 -2.05
CA TYR A 238 -17.63 1.69 -2.00
C TYR A 238 -17.71 1.23 -0.54
N GLY A 239 -18.72 0.41 -0.22
CA GLY A 239 -18.84 -0.25 1.07
C GLY A 239 -20.30 -0.32 1.53
N GLU A 240 -20.59 -1.26 2.43
CA GLU A 240 -21.81 -1.20 3.26
C GLU A 240 -21.57 -0.31 4.49
N THR A 241 -20.31 -0.19 4.90
CA THR A 241 -19.81 0.70 5.95
C THR A 241 -19.17 1.94 5.30
N HIS A 242 -19.55 3.12 5.79
CA HIS A 242 -18.94 4.38 5.41
C HIS A 242 -18.30 5.01 6.65
N PRO A 243 -17.17 5.74 6.50
CA PRO A 243 -16.68 6.61 7.55
C PRO A 243 -17.73 7.65 7.92
N ASP A 244 -17.58 8.35 9.04
CA ASP A 244 -18.40 9.52 9.35
C ASP A 244 -18.14 10.64 8.35
N PHE A 245 -16.87 10.80 7.92
CA PHE A 245 -16.47 11.80 6.94
C PHE A 245 -15.51 11.27 5.88
N TYR A 246 -15.65 11.82 4.67
CA TYR A 246 -14.62 11.80 3.64
C TYR A 246 -13.91 13.16 3.61
N CYS A 247 -12.59 13.17 3.80
CA CYS A 247 -11.76 14.36 3.69
C CYS A 247 -11.03 14.36 2.34
N LEU A 248 -11.50 15.20 1.41
CA LEU A 248 -11.00 15.23 0.04
C LEU A 248 -10.03 16.39 -0.16
N PHE A 249 -8.81 16.09 -0.58
CA PHE A 249 -7.84 17.06 -1.08
C PHE A 249 -7.96 17.17 -2.60
N LEU A 250 -8.58 18.26 -3.07
CA LEU A 250 -8.81 18.52 -4.49
C LEU A 250 -7.62 19.26 -5.11
N CYS A 251 -6.66 18.51 -5.65
CA CYS A 251 -5.44 19.04 -6.23
C CYS A 251 -5.63 19.37 -7.73
N TYR A 252 -5.67 20.66 -8.06
CA TYR A 252 -5.90 21.12 -9.43
C TYR A 252 -4.68 20.92 -10.34
N ASP A 253 -3.49 21.08 -9.78
CA ASP A 253 -2.23 20.85 -10.46
C ASP A 253 -1.83 19.37 -10.33
N LYS A 254 -1.85 18.64 -11.46
CA LYS A 254 -1.53 17.21 -11.50
C LYS A 254 -0.06 16.90 -11.20
N GLU A 255 0.83 17.87 -11.41
CA GLU A 255 2.26 17.70 -11.21
C GLU A 255 2.63 18.03 -9.77
N LYS A 256 2.15 19.16 -9.25
CA LYS A 256 2.42 19.57 -7.86
C LYS A 256 1.59 18.80 -6.84
N ARG A 257 0.36 18.39 -7.20
CA ARG A 257 -0.55 17.60 -6.36
C ARG A 257 -0.75 18.25 -4.98
N ILE A 258 -0.59 17.49 -3.91
CA ILE A 258 -0.73 17.96 -2.52
C ILE A 258 0.25 19.08 -2.14
N ASN A 259 1.39 19.19 -2.85
CA ASN A 259 2.37 20.26 -2.64
C ASN A 259 2.00 21.56 -3.38
N GLY A 260 0.97 21.52 -4.23
CA GLY A 260 0.41 22.67 -4.93
C GLY A 260 -0.85 23.22 -4.26
N HIS A 261 -1.52 24.14 -4.94
CA HIS A 261 -2.84 24.62 -4.51
C HIS A 261 -3.86 23.48 -4.51
N HIS A 262 -4.58 23.35 -3.40
CA HIS A 262 -5.64 22.37 -3.21
C HIS A 262 -6.75 22.93 -2.34
N ASP A 263 -7.98 22.55 -2.65
CA ASP A 263 -9.12 22.78 -1.76
C ASP A 263 -9.34 21.53 -0.90
N ILE A 264 -9.89 21.72 0.31
CA ILE A 264 -10.28 20.63 1.20
C ILE A 264 -11.79 20.61 1.32
N LEU A 265 -12.40 19.48 0.98
CA LEU A 265 -13.83 19.24 1.25
C LEU A 265 -13.95 18.20 2.37
N LEU A 266 -14.74 18.49 3.40
CA LEU A 266 -15.05 17.56 4.47
C LEU A 266 -16.51 17.11 4.35
N ILE A 267 -16.72 15.97 3.70
CA ILE A 267 -18.05 15.49 3.30
C ILE A 267 -18.56 14.47 4.31
N PRO A 268 -19.66 14.73 5.05
CA PRO A 268 -20.30 13.73 5.88
C PRO A 268 -20.82 12.56 5.04
N SER A 269 -20.65 11.32 5.47
CA SER A 269 -21.16 10.17 4.70
C SER A 269 -22.68 10.18 4.55
N VAL A 270 -23.40 10.79 5.49
CA VAL A 270 -24.87 10.93 5.44
C VAL A 270 -25.38 11.72 4.24
N VAL A 271 -24.53 12.55 3.60
CA VAL A 271 -24.93 13.30 2.39
C VAL A 271 -24.65 12.53 1.09
N ILE A 272 -23.97 11.38 1.18
CA ILE A 272 -23.73 10.51 0.03
C ILE A 272 -25.05 9.82 -0.34
N PRO A 273 -25.53 9.93 -1.60
CA PRO A 273 -26.79 9.31 -1.97
C PRO A 273 -26.72 7.78 -1.88
N GLN A 274 -27.77 7.16 -1.33
CA GLN A 274 -27.86 5.70 -1.20
C GLN A 274 -27.66 5.00 -2.54
N GLY A 275 -26.87 3.93 -2.54
CA GLY A 275 -26.57 3.13 -3.73
C GLY A 275 -25.59 3.75 -4.73
N LYS A 276 -25.02 4.93 -4.43
CA LYS A 276 -23.92 5.50 -5.22
C LYS A 276 -22.59 4.96 -4.71
N SER A 277 -21.80 4.41 -5.63
CA SER A 277 -20.43 3.96 -5.33
C SER A 277 -19.34 4.96 -5.73
N THR A 278 -19.73 5.97 -6.52
CA THR A 278 -18.84 6.95 -7.12
C THR A 278 -19.53 8.31 -7.16
N ILE A 279 -18.81 9.34 -6.72
CA ILE A 279 -19.24 10.73 -6.74
C ILE A 279 -18.32 11.51 -7.66
N THR A 280 -18.92 12.41 -8.44
CA THR A 280 -18.19 13.32 -9.34
C THR A 280 -18.45 14.77 -8.94
N ILE A 281 -17.38 15.54 -8.89
CA ILE A 281 -17.38 16.95 -8.51
C ILE A 281 -16.82 17.74 -9.69
N ASN A 282 -17.62 18.61 -10.31
CA ASN A 282 -17.13 19.36 -11.48
C ASN A 282 -16.09 20.41 -11.07
N VAL A 283 -15.10 20.64 -11.93
CA VAL A 283 -14.12 21.72 -11.72
C VAL A 283 -14.73 23.09 -12.05
N ASN A 284 -15.74 23.15 -12.94
CA ASN A 284 -16.41 24.39 -13.30
C ASN A 284 -17.41 24.80 -12.20
N LYS A 285 -17.22 26.01 -11.67
CA LYS A 285 -18.02 26.65 -10.60
C LYS A 285 -19.49 26.87 -10.94
N GLU A 286 -19.82 26.94 -12.24
CA GLU A 286 -21.19 27.15 -12.72
C GLU A 286 -22.02 25.87 -12.72
N ARG A 287 -21.39 24.70 -12.50
CA ARG A 287 -22.09 23.41 -12.50
C ARG A 287 -22.69 23.13 -11.12
N GLU A 288 -23.91 22.61 -11.12
CA GLU A 288 -24.65 22.24 -9.89
C GLU A 288 -23.84 21.33 -8.96
N SER A 289 -23.11 20.33 -9.49
CA SER A 289 -22.30 19.46 -8.64
C SER A 289 -21.15 20.21 -7.96
N HIS A 290 -20.54 21.20 -8.61
CA HIS A 290 -19.55 22.04 -7.94
C HIS A 290 -20.21 22.86 -6.82
N GLN A 291 -21.30 23.56 -7.15
CA GLN A 291 -22.01 24.42 -6.20
C GLN A 291 -22.53 23.67 -4.98
N PHE A 292 -22.94 22.41 -5.14
CA PHE A 292 -23.36 21.57 -4.04
C PHE A 292 -22.17 21.14 -3.17
N TRP A 293 -21.17 20.48 -3.76
CA TRP A 293 -20.08 19.88 -2.98
C TRP A 293 -19.15 20.91 -2.32
N TYR A 294 -19.00 22.10 -2.90
CA TYR A 294 -18.19 23.16 -2.29
C TYR A 294 -18.84 23.82 -1.07
N GLN A 295 -20.09 23.50 -0.73
CA GLN A 295 -20.68 23.86 0.56
C GLN A 295 -19.99 23.17 1.74
N PHE A 296 -19.29 22.06 1.48
CA PHE A 296 -18.50 21.31 2.45
C PHE A 296 -17.02 21.71 2.46
N GLN A 297 -16.67 22.82 1.79
CA GLN A 297 -15.29 23.30 1.79
C GLN A 297 -14.91 23.80 3.18
N VAL A 298 -13.74 23.38 3.65
CA VAL A 298 -13.19 23.79 4.95
C VAL A 298 -11.84 24.46 4.73
N ASP A 299 -11.60 25.55 5.45
CA ASP A 299 -10.27 26.14 5.52
C ASP A 299 -9.30 25.15 6.19
N PRO A 300 -8.12 24.88 5.62
CA PRO A 300 -7.13 23.98 6.24
C PRO A 300 -6.84 24.29 7.71
N ALA A 301 -6.82 25.56 8.11
CA ALA A 301 -6.57 25.98 9.49
C ALA A 301 -7.77 25.68 10.43
N ALA A 302 -8.98 25.56 9.89
CA ALA A 302 -10.20 25.24 10.65
C ALA A 302 -10.50 23.73 10.70
N LEU A 303 -9.81 22.90 9.91
CA LEU A 303 -10.13 21.49 9.75
C LEU A 303 -10.15 20.71 11.08
N SER A 304 -9.15 20.91 11.94
CA SER A 304 -9.08 20.27 13.26
C SER A 304 -10.25 20.68 14.16
N TYR A 305 -10.60 21.97 14.14
CA TYR A 305 -11.71 22.51 14.92
C TYR A 305 -13.05 21.92 14.48
N VAL A 306 -13.32 21.90 13.17
CA VAL A 306 -14.59 21.38 12.61
C VAL A 306 -14.77 19.89 12.94
N LEU A 307 -13.69 19.11 12.94
CA LEU A 307 -13.76 17.70 13.32
C LEU A 307 -13.95 17.50 14.84
N GLY A 308 -13.41 18.41 15.66
CA GLY A 308 -13.47 18.38 17.11
C GLY A 308 -14.75 18.91 17.75
N GLU A 309 -15.57 19.69 17.04
CA GLU A 309 -16.87 20.09 17.58
C GLU A 309 -17.79 18.87 17.78
N ARG A 310 -18.24 18.68 19.03
CA ARG A 310 -19.41 17.87 19.34
C ARG A 310 -20.63 18.67 18.88
N ILE A 311 -21.11 18.41 17.66
CA ILE A 311 -22.46 18.77 17.24
C ILE A 311 -23.42 17.72 17.79
#